data_AF-A0A414ZEL0-F1
#
_entry.id   AF-A0A414ZEL0-F1
#
_cell.length_a   1.000
_cell.length_b   1.000
_cell.length_c   1.000
_cell.angle_alpha   90.00
_cell.angle_beta   90.00
_cell.angle_gamma   90.00
#
_symmetry.space_group_name_H-M   'P 1'
#
loop_
_entity.id
_entity.type
_entity.pdbx_description
1 polymer ?
#
loop_
_entity_poly.entity_id
_entity_poly.type
_entity_poly.pdbx_seq_one_letter_code
_entity_poly.pdbx_strand_id
1 'polypeptide(L)'
;MLIDVSYFLAGPRHIANATLAELPSQDSIAVNDTIVAYIKEFQPLFLSSMLGHKLSKEVTDYLELLEQENAEAEEDSEEETTVAAGEEESKYESLCKLLREPFANYVFFYILRDANTQATIKGIVRLKCDNTYVAPIQRQVSTWNDMVKKNREFVRWASSKQCPFTVSIDSNLLTPINTFNL
;
A
#
# COMPACT_ATOMS: atom_id res chain seq x y z
N MET A 1 4.16 -6.63 6.96
CA MET A 1 3.64 -5.47 6.19
C MET A 1 2.75 -5.98 5.08
N LEU A 2 1.69 -5.26 4.74
CA LEU A 2 0.69 -5.71 3.75
C LEU A 2 1.22 -5.66 2.31
N ILE A 3 2.02 -4.63 2.00
CA ILE A 3 2.72 -4.43 0.74
C ILE A 3 4.14 -3.93 1.02
N ASP A 4 5.00 -3.98 0.01
CA ASP A 4 6.36 -3.47 0.05
C ASP A 4 6.63 -2.53 -1.15
N VAL A 5 7.91 -2.17 -1.35
CA VAL A 5 8.37 -1.28 -2.43
C VAL A 5 8.12 -1.87 -3.83
N SER A 6 7.98 -3.20 -3.97
CA SER A 6 7.80 -3.87 -5.27
C SER A 6 6.57 -3.36 -6.04
N TYR A 7 5.54 -2.91 -5.32
CA TYR A 7 4.29 -2.36 -5.88
C TYR A 7 4.47 -1.03 -6.63
N PHE A 8 5.65 -0.41 -6.52
CA PHE A 8 5.98 0.90 -7.07
C PHE A 8 7.15 0.86 -8.06
N LEU A 9 7.64 -0.33 -8.43
CA LEU A 9 8.76 -0.48 -9.38
C LEU A 9 8.33 -0.39 -10.84
N ALA A 10 7.06 -0.65 -11.14
CA ALA A 10 6.57 -0.73 -12.52
C ALA A 10 5.08 -0.38 -12.64
N GLY A 11 4.66 -0.18 -13.89
CA GLY A 11 3.26 0.04 -14.24
C GLY A 11 2.73 1.40 -13.76
N PRO A 12 1.40 1.51 -13.53
CA PRO A 12 0.76 2.77 -13.19
C PRO A 12 1.28 3.46 -11.91
N ARG A 13 1.79 2.69 -10.94
CA ARG A 13 2.30 3.21 -9.67
C ARG A 13 3.82 3.40 -9.67
N HIS A 14 4.48 3.31 -10.83
CA HIS A 14 5.93 3.44 -10.92
C HIS A 14 6.41 4.78 -10.32
N ILE A 15 7.34 4.68 -9.37
CA ILE A 15 8.05 5.81 -8.77
C ILE A 15 9.50 5.76 -9.24
N ALA A 16 9.99 6.86 -9.81
CA ALA A 16 11.37 6.95 -10.27
C ALA A 16 12.35 6.69 -9.11
N ASN A 17 13.44 5.96 -9.40
CA ASN A 17 14.48 5.52 -8.47
C ASN A 17 14.05 4.48 -7.41
N ALA A 18 12.77 4.08 -7.33
CA ALA A 18 12.38 2.92 -6.54
C ALA A 18 13.01 1.66 -7.14
N THR A 19 13.62 0.81 -6.31
CA THR A 19 14.37 -0.37 -6.79
C THR A 19 14.50 -1.44 -5.71
N LEU A 20 14.76 -2.69 -6.11
CA LEU A 20 15.18 -3.78 -5.22
C LEU A 20 16.58 -4.30 -5.58
N ALA A 21 17.39 -3.48 -6.27
CA ALA A 21 18.76 -3.84 -6.62
C ALA A 21 19.61 -4.05 -5.36
N GLU A 22 20.53 -5.03 -5.40
CA GLU A 22 21.45 -5.35 -4.29
C GLU A 22 22.35 -4.17 -3.89
N LEU A 23 22.74 -3.33 -4.86
CA LEU A 23 23.58 -2.15 -4.67
C LEU A 23 22.88 -0.89 -5.19
N PRO A 24 21.87 -0.37 -4.48
CA PRO A 24 21.14 0.83 -4.88
C PRO A 24 21.99 2.09 -4.61
N SER A 25 21.70 3.17 -5.35
CA SER A 25 22.29 4.48 -5.06
C SER A 25 21.70 5.08 -3.78
N GLN A 26 22.37 6.07 -3.19
CA GLN A 26 21.85 6.81 -2.02
C GLN A 26 20.46 7.41 -2.28
N ASP A 27 20.22 7.92 -3.50
CA ASP A 27 18.91 8.46 -3.88
C ASP A 27 17.83 7.36 -3.93
N SER A 28 18.17 6.18 -4.46
CA SER A 28 17.28 5.03 -4.46
C SER A 28 16.94 4.52 -3.06
N ILE A 29 17.93 4.51 -2.16
CA ILE A 29 17.70 4.16 -0.74
C ILE A 29 16.73 5.15 -0.12
N ALA A 30 16.96 6.46 -0.27
CA ALA A 30 16.08 7.49 0.28
C ALA A 30 14.65 7.41 -0.28
N VAL A 31 14.48 7.08 -1.57
CA VAL A 31 13.17 6.86 -2.19
C VAL A 31 12.47 5.64 -1.61
N ASN A 32 13.18 4.51 -1.48
CA ASN A 32 12.63 3.30 -0.88
C ASN A 32 12.21 3.52 0.58
N ASP A 33 13.07 4.15 1.38
CA ASP A 33 12.78 4.49 2.79
C ASP A 33 11.54 5.39 2.90
N THR A 34 11.42 6.35 1.99
CA THR A 34 10.23 7.21 1.92
C THR A 34 8.99 6.37 1.63
N ILE A 35 9.01 5.50 0.61
CA ILE A 35 7.87 4.63 0.28
C ILE A 35 7.50 3.75 1.47
N VAL A 36 8.47 3.12 2.13
CA VAL A 36 8.27 2.29 3.32
C VAL A 36 7.64 3.09 4.46
N ALA A 37 8.08 4.33 4.69
CA ALA A 37 7.50 5.21 5.70
C ALA A 37 6.02 5.51 5.41
N TYR A 38 5.66 5.82 4.16
CA TYR A 38 4.26 6.00 3.78
C TYR A 38 3.45 4.71 3.98
N ILE A 39 3.98 3.54 3.62
CA ILE A 39 3.28 2.27 3.83
C ILE A 39 3.00 2.07 5.33
N LYS A 40 4.02 2.24 6.20
CA LYS A 40 3.88 2.08 7.65
C LYS A 40 2.88 3.05 8.26
N GLU A 41 2.88 4.31 7.83
CA GLU A 41 1.97 5.33 8.35
C GLU A 41 0.52 5.08 7.94
N PHE A 42 0.29 4.69 6.69
CA PHE A 42 -1.05 4.57 6.13
C PHE A 42 -1.69 3.19 6.31
N GLN A 43 -0.92 2.13 6.57
CA GLN A 43 -1.45 0.77 6.78
C GLN A 43 -2.48 0.68 7.91
N PRO A 44 -2.21 1.14 9.15
CA PRO A 44 -3.19 1.01 10.23
C PRO A 44 -4.46 1.82 9.97
N LEU A 45 -4.33 2.99 9.32
CA LEU A 45 -5.46 3.84 8.95
C LEU A 45 -6.35 3.17 7.90
N PHE A 46 -5.73 2.61 6.86
CA PHE A 46 -6.44 1.92 5.79
C PHE A 46 -7.14 0.66 6.29
N LEU A 47 -6.43 -0.20 7.03
CA LEU A 47 -6.98 -1.44 7.58
C LEU A 47 -8.14 -1.16 8.54
N SER A 48 -8.00 -0.18 9.44
CA SER A 48 -9.07 0.20 10.37
C SER A 48 -10.32 0.69 9.63
N SER A 49 -10.13 1.43 8.54
CA SER A 49 -11.21 1.99 7.74
C SER A 49 -11.87 0.96 6.82
N MET A 50 -11.16 -0.09 6.39
CA MET A 50 -11.70 -1.13 5.51
C MET A 50 -12.26 -2.34 6.27
N LEU A 51 -11.71 -2.68 7.43
CA LEU A 51 -12.04 -3.90 8.16
C LEU A 51 -12.79 -3.63 9.46
N GLY A 52 -12.67 -2.42 10.00
CA GLY A 52 -13.07 -2.07 11.36
C GLY A 52 -11.99 -2.42 12.38
N HIS A 53 -12.06 -1.79 13.54
CA HIS A 53 -10.99 -1.80 14.55
C HIS A 53 -10.58 -3.21 15.00
N LYS A 54 -11.54 -4.11 15.25
CA LYS A 54 -11.25 -5.46 15.77
C LYS A 54 -10.48 -6.29 14.74
N LEU A 55 -11.02 -6.42 13.53
CA LEU A 55 -10.42 -7.24 12.47
C LEU A 55 -9.12 -6.60 11.96
N SER A 56 -9.03 -5.28 11.92
CA SER A 56 -7.77 -4.59 11.58
C SER A 56 -6.64 -5.00 12.52
N LYS A 57 -6.90 -5.08 13.83
CA LYS A 57 -5.88 -5.52 14.80
C LYS A 57 -5.47 -6.97 14.56
N GLU A 58 -6.43 -7.87 14.39
CA GLU A 58 -6.15 -9.30 14.11
C GLU A 58 -5.29 -9.48 12.85
N VAL A 59 -5.55 -8.67 11.81
CA VAL A 59 -4.75 -8.69 10.56
C VAL A 59 -3.37 -8.07 10.78
N THR A 60 -3.25 -7.00 11.57
CA THR A 60 -1.94 -6.43 11.91
C THR A 60 -1.07 -7.43 12.68
N ASP A 61 -1.63 -8.06 13.71
CA ASP A 61 -0.94 -9.09 14.50
C ASP A 61 -0.49 -10.26 13.59
N TYR A 62 -1.34 -10.69 12.65
CA TYR A 62 -0.98 -11.70 11.65
C TYR A 62 0.19 -11.29 10.75
N LEU A 63 0.18 -10.04 10.25
CA LEU A 63 1.25 -9.53 9.39
C LEU A 63 2.59 -9.38 10.12
N GLU A 64 2.57 -9.08 11.42
CA GLU A 64 3.77 -9.00 12.27
C GLU A 64 4.38 -10.39 12.51
N LEU A 65 3.55 -11.42 12.73
CA LEU A 65 4.01 -12.81 12.84
C LEU A 65 4.70 -13.27 11.56
N LEU A 66 4.11 -12.99 10.39
CA LEU A 66 4.73 -13.32 9.11
C LEU A 66 6.07 -12.62 8.89
N GLU A 67 6.22 -11.38 9.37
CA GLU A 67 7.51 -10.67 9.29
C GLU A 67 8.57 -11.29 10.19
N GLN A 68 8.19 -11.74 11.39
CA GLN A 68 9.09 -12.44 12.31
C GLN A 68 9.54 -13.78 11.72
N GLU A 69 8.60 -14.58 11.21
CA GLU A 69 8.90 -15.86 10.57
C GLU A 69 9.84 -15.71 9.37
N ASN A 70 9.62 -14.69 8.53
CA ASN A 70 10.51 -14.41 7.39
C ASN A 70 11.90 -13.93 7.83
N ALA A 71 11.99 -13.13 8.90
CA ALA A 71 13.28 -12.67 9.43
C ALA A 71 14.09 -13.82 10.03
N GLU A 72 13.45 -14.71 10.79
CA GLU A 72 14.08 -15.92 11.34
C GLU A 72 14.54 -16.86 10.22
N ALA A 73 13.75 -17.01 9.16
CA ALA A 73 14.12 -17.82 8.00
C ALA A 73 15.36 -17.28 7.26
N GLU A 74 15.50 -15.95 7.13
CA GLU A 74 16.69 -15.34 6.50
C GLU A 74 17.95 -15.44 7.40
N GLU A 75 17.79 -15.46 8.72
CA GLU A 75 18.90 -15.66 9.66
C GLU A 75 19.38 -17.13 9.69
N ASP A 76 18.49 -18.09 9.47
CA ASP A 76 18.81 -19.53 9.44
C ASP A 76 19.20 -20.06 8.04
N SER A 77 18.98 -19.31 6.95
CA SER A 77 19.22 -19.76 5.57
C SER A 77 20.62 -19.43 5.02
N GLU A 78 21.63 -20.20 5.43
CA GLU A 78 22.77 -20.53 4.55
C GLU A 78 22.49 -21.75 3.65
N GLU A 79 21.32 -22.41 3.78
CA GLU A 79 20.90 -23.51 2.92
C GLU A 79 19.62 -23.18 2.14
N GLU A 80 19.76 -23.31 0.82
CA GLU A 80 18.81 -23.14 -0.27
C GLU A 80 17.42 -23.71 0.06
N THR A 81 16.53 -22.87 0.60
CA THR A 81 15.16 -23.30 0.96
C THR A 81 14.24 -23.16 -0.24
N THR A 82 14.01 -24.30 -0.89
CA THR A 82 12.83 -24.55 -1.72
C THR A 82 11.57 -24.14 -0.96
N VAL A 83 10.84 -23.17 -1.52
CA VAL A 83 9.49 -22.76 -1.13
C VAL A 83 8.66 -23.92 -0.60
N ALA A 84 8.41 -23.94 0.70
CA ALA A 84 7.44 -24.83 1.34
C ALA A 84 6.03 -24.43 0.91
N ALA A 85 5.67 -24.81 -0.31
CA ALA A 85 4.30 -24.81 -0.81
C ALA A 85 3.54 -25.92 -0.08
N GLY A 86 3.03 -25.63 1.12
CA GLY A 86 2.37 -26.65 1.94
C GLY A 86 1.51 -26.17 3.11
N GLU A 87 1.28 -24.86 3.25
CA GLU A 87 0.39 -24.36 4.31
C GLU A 87 -0.99 -24.04 3.73
N GLU A 88 -2.03 -24.61 4.34
CA GLU A 88 -3.42 -24.22 4.05
C GLU A 88 -3.50 -22.69 4.08
N GLU A 89 -3.84 -22.05 2.94
CA GLU A 89 -3.87 -20.60 2.86
C GLU A 89 -4.71 -20.05 4.01
N SER A 90 -4.06 -19.39 4.96
CA SER A 90 -4.73 -18.78 6.11
C SER A 90 -5.86 -17.90 5.58
N LYS A 91 -7.02 -17.93 6.24
CA LYS A 91 -8.16 -17.05 5.92
C LYS A 91 -7.75 -15.57 5.86
N TYR A 92 -6.70 -15.18 6.60
CA TYR A 92 -6.14 -13.83 6.58
C TYR A 92 -5.29 -13.56 5.35
N GLU A 93 -4.65 -14.56 4.74
CA GLU A 93 -3.89 -14.40 3.49
C GLU A 93 -4.83 -14.10 2.32
N SER A 94 -5.95 -14.84 2.18
CA SER A 94 -6.95 -14.52 1.16
C SER A 94 -7.52 -13.11 1.33
N LEU A 95 -7.72 -12.68 2.59
CA LEU A 95 -8.13 -11.31 2.91
C LEU A 95 -7.06 -10.29 2.50
N CYS A 96 -5.80 -10.53 2.86
CA CYS A 96 -4.68 -9.65 2.54
C CYS A 96 -4.53 -9.49 1.03
N LYS A 97 -4.57 -10.57 0.25
CA LYS A 97 -4.48 -10.57 -1.23
C LYS A 97 -5.47 -9.58 -1.87
N LEU A 98 -6.71 -9.51 -1.38
CA LEU A 98 -7.73 -8.59 -1.88
C LEU A 98 -7.46 -7.12 -1.51
N LEU A 99 -6.72 -6.89 -0.41
CA LEU A 99 -6.43 -5.55 0.11
C LEU A 99 -5.09 -4.97 -0.39
N ARG A 100 -4.13 -5.79 -0.84
CA ARG A 100 -2.81 -5.33 -1.30
C ARG A 100 -2.91 -4.26 -2.38
N GLU A 101 -3.67 -4.54 -3.43
CA GLU A 101 -3.85 -3.65 -4.58
C GLU A 101 -4.56 -2.31 -4.26
N PRO A 102 -5.72 -2.28 -3.59
CA PRO A 102 -6.32 -1.01 -3.18
C PRO A 102 -5.46 -0.26 -2.17
N PHE A 103 -4.76 -0.96 -1.27
CA PHE A 103 -3.84 -0.31 -0.34
C PHE A 103 -2.64 0.34 -1.05
N ALA A 104 -2.07 -0.31 -2.06
CA ALA A 104 -1.01 0.29 -2.88
C ALA A 104 -1.48 1.56 -3.59
N ASN A 105 -2.73 1.58 -4.08
CA ASN A 105 -3.33 2.80 -4.66
C ASN A 105 -3.54 3.89 -3.60
N TYR A 106 -3.96 3.52 -2.38
CA TYR A 106 -4.13 4.45 -1.28
C TYR A 106 -2.80 5.12 -0.91
N VAL A 107 -1.74 4.34 -0.71
CA VAL A 107 -0.38 4.85 -0.46
C VAL A 107 0.10 5.74 -1.59
N PHE A 108 -0.06 5.30 -2.84
CA PHE A 108 0.35 6.08 -4.01
C PHE A 108 -0.37 7.43 -4.11
N PHE A 109 -1.66 7.48 -3.76
CA PHE A 109 -2.41 8.72 -3.72
C PHE A 109 -1.80 9.75 -2.75
N TYR A 110 -1.44 9.31 -1.54
CA TYR A 110 -0.83 10.19 -0.53
C TYR A 110 0.58 10.64 -0.94
N ILE A 111 1.39 9.75 -1.51
CA ILE A 111 2.69 10.11 -2.07
C ILE A 111 2.53 11.20 -3.14
N LEU A 112 1.62 11.03 -4.10
CA LEU A 112 1.37 12.02 -5.16
C LEU A 112 0.83 13.36 -4.64
N ARG A 113 0.05 13.32 -3.54
CA ARG A 113 -0.49 14.51 -2.89
C ARG A 113 0.63 15.34 -2.28
N ASP A 114 1.54 14.68 -1.57
CA ASP A 114 2.54 15.35 -0.74
C ASP A 114 3.82 15.68 -1.52
N ALA A 115 4.13 14.94 -2.59
CA ALA A 115 5.34 15.13 -3.41
C ALA A 115 5.52 16.52 -4.06
N ASN A 116 4.47 17.34 -4.15
CA ASN A 116 4.55 18.68 -4.77
C ASN A 116 4.87 19.79 -3.77
N THR A 117 4.99 19.45 -2.49
CA THR A 117 5.11 20.40 -1.38
C THR A 117 6.19 19.98 -0.42
N GLN A 118 7.00 20.93 0.04
CA GLN A 118 7.98 20.70 1.09
C GLN A 118 7.68 21.62 2.27
N ALA A 119 7.53 21.05 3.46
CA ALA A 119 7.40 21.82 4.68
C ALA A 119 8.75 22.46 5.05
N THR A 120 8.75 23.75 5.36
CA THR A 120 9.91 24.49 5.90
C THR A 120 9.49 25.26 7.14
N ILE A 121 10.46 25.72 7.94
CA ILE A 121 10.21 26.54 9.15
C ILE A 121 9.38 27.80 8.83
N LYS A 122 9.44 28.30 7.59
CA LYS A 122 8.70 29.49 7.13
C LYS A 122 7.32 29.18 6.54
N GLY A 123 6.94 27.90 6.44
CA GLY A 123 5.70 27.43 5.81
C GLY A 123 5.93 26.40 4.72
N ILE A 124 4.87 26.09 3.97
CA ILE A 124 4.90 25.12 2.87
C ILE A 124 5.47 25.81 1.62
N VAL A 125 6.58 25.29 1.11
CA VAL A 125 7.19 25.73 -0.14
C VAL A 125 6.75 24.77 -1.24
N ARG A 126 6.22 25.34 -2.32
CA ARG A 126 6.07 24.59 -3.57
C ARG A 126 7.47 24.39 -4.15
N LEU A 127 7.88 23.14 -4.31
CA LEU A 127 9.17 22.82 -4.92
C LEU A 127 9.18 23.43 -6.34
N LYS A 128 10.19 24.28 -6.64
CA LYS A 128 10.42 24.77 -8.00
C LYS A 128 10.98 23.60 -8.79
N CYS A 129 10.25 23.18 -9.81
CA CYS A 129 10.56 21.99 -10.58
C CYS A 129 11.52 22.33 -11.72
N ASP A 130 12.73 21.76 -11.72
CA ASP A 130 13.73 21.93 -12.79
C ASP A 130 13.32 21.30 -14.14
N ASN A 131 12.23 20.51 -14.15
CA ASN A 131 11.55 20.00 -15.33
C ASN A 131 10.07 20.39 -15.23
N THR A 132 9.45 20.84 -16.33
CA THR A 132 8.01 21.18 -16.40
C THR A 132 7.15 19.93 -16.16
N TYR A 133 6.80 19.66 -14.90
CA TYR A 133 5.83 18.63 -14.51
C TYR A 133 4.46 19.26 -14.22
N VAL A 134 3.42 18.66 -14.82
CA VAL A 134 2.01 19.04 -14.62
C VAL A 134 1.57 18.61 -13.22
N ALA A 135 0.72 19.40 -12.56
CA ALA A 135 0.16 19.03 -11.26
C ALA A 135 -0.46 17.62 -11.34
N PRO A 136 -0.11 16.68 -10.44
CA PRO A 136 -0.53 15.29 -10.55
C PRO A 136 -2.00 15.08 -10.15
N ILE A 137 -2.83 16.12 -10.16
CA ILE A 137 -4.23 16.07 -9.71
C ILE A 137 -5.03 15.03 -10.50
N GLN A 138 -4.87 14.99 -11.82
CA GLN A 138 -5.52 13.98 -12.66
C GLN A 138 -5.06 12.57 -12.28
N ARG A 139 -3.76 12.41 -11.96
CA ARG A 139 -3.21 11.13 -11.54
C ARG A 139 -3.78 10.72 -10.18
N GLN A 140 -3.77 11.62 -9.20
CA GLN A 140 -4.34 11.41 -7.86
C GLN A 140 -5.81 10.98 -7.95
N VAL A 141 -6.63 11.72 -8.72
CA VAL A 141 -8.05 11.38 -8.92
C VAL A 141 -8.20 10.00 -9.56
N SER A 142 -7.44 9.71 -10.61
CA SER A 142 -7.51 8.40 -11.28
C SER A 142 -7.12 7.24 -10.36
N THR A 143 -6.04 7.40 -9.58
CA THR A 143 -5.56 6.41 -8.61
C THR A 143 -6.59 6.18 -7.51
N TRP A 144 -7.18 7.24 -6.96
CA TRP A 144 -8.23 7.14 -5.96
C TRP A 144 -9.45 6.39 -6.49
N ASN A 145 -9.90 6.74 -7.70
CA ASN A 145 -11.05 6.08 -8.30
C ASN A 145 -10.79 4.60 -8.61
N ASP A 146 -9.56 4.24 -9.00
CA ASP A 146 -9.17 2.85 -9.19
C ASP A 146 -9.08 2.09 -7.86
N MET A 147 -8.66 2.73 -6.76
CA MET A 147 -8.80 2.17 -5.41
C MET A 147 -10.28 1.92 -5.07
N VAL A 148 -11.16 2.91 -5.30
CA VAL A 148 -12.59 2.80 -5.01
C VAL A 148 -13.23 1.63 -5.76
N LYS A 149 -12.86 1.39 -7.03
CA LYS A 149 -13.34 0.22 -7.79
C LYS A 149 -12.96 -1.09 -7.10
N LYS A 150 -11.70 -1.26 -6.70
CA LYS A 150 -11.21 -2.44 -6.01
C LYS A 150 -11.84 -2.61 -4.62
N ASN A 151 -12.02 -1.52 -3.88
CA ASN A 151 -12.73 -1.55 -2.59
C ASN A 151 -14.17 -2.00 -2.75
N ARG A 152 -14.87 -1.59 -3.82
CA ARG A 152 -16.22 -2.07 -4.11
C ARG A 152 -16.25 -3.55 -4.47
N GLU A 153 -15.24 -4.07 -5.16
CA GLU A 153 -15.09 -5.51 -5.39
C GLU A 153 -14.87 -6.26 -4.08
N PHE A 154 -14.03 -5.73 -3.19
CA PHE A 154 -13.86 -6.25 -1.84
C PHE A 154 -15.17 -6.26 -1.05
N VAL A 155 -15.97 -5.19 -1.08
CA VAL A 155 -17.30 -5.15 -0.42
C VAL A 155 -18.22 -6.26 -0.94
N ARG A 156 -18.24 -6.49 -2.25
CA ARG A 156 -19.05 -7.56 -2.86
C ARG A 156 -18.61 -8.94 -2.37
N TRP A 157 -17.30 -9.17 -2.28
CA TRP A 157 -16.75 -10.41 -1.72
C TRP A 157 -17.09 -10.55 -0.23
N ALA A 158 -16.92 -9.48 0.56
CA ALA A 158 -17.22 -9.48 1.99
C ALA A 158 -18.72 -9.70 2.29
N SER A 159 -19.59 -9.26 1.39
CA SER A 159 -21.04 -9.49 1.46
C SER A 159 -21.47 -10.88 0.97
N SER A 160 -20.55 -11.63 0.36
CA SER A 160 -20.83 -12.98 -0.15
C SER A 160 -20.80 -14.01 0.98
N LYS A 161 -21.45 -15.17 0.78
CA LYS A 161 -21.41 -16.29 1.73
C LYS A 161 -20.02 -16.91 1.94
N GLN A 162 -19.03 -16.49 1.15
CA GLN A 162 -17.67 -17.00 1.17
C GLN A 162 -16.78 -16.24 2.17
N CYS A 163 -17.22 -15.08 2.67
CA CYS A 163 -16.44 -14.31 3.63
C CYS A 163 -16.66 -14.82 5.07
N PRO A 164 -15.61 -15.27 5.77
CA PRO A 164 -15.74 -15.71 7.16
C PRO A 164 -15.70 -14.56 8.17
N PHE A 165 -15.60 -13.30 7.70
CA PHE A 165 -15.35 -12.14 8.53
C PHE A 165 -16.55 -11.18 8.55
N THR A 166 -16.72 -10.49 9.67
CA THR A 166 -17.61 -9.31 9.75
C THR A 166 -16.76 -8.07 9.57
N VAL A 167 -16.99 -7.34 8.47
CA VAL A 167 -16.25 -6.11 8.13
C VAL A 167 -17.09 -4.86 8.37
N SER A 168 -16.42 -3.77 8.73
CA SER A 168 -17.01 -2.43 8.80
C SER A 168 -16.18 -1.49 7.94
N ILE A 169 -16.77 -0.99 6.85
CA ILE A 169 -16.06 -0.20 5.84
C ILE A 169 -16.52 1.27 5.91
N ASP A 170 -15.57 2.20 5.95
CA ASP A 170 -15.83 3.62 5.82
C ASP A 170 -16.31 3.95 4.39
N SER A 171 -17.48 4.58 4.30
CA SER A 171 -18.07 5.11 3.07
C SER A 171 -17.14 6.03 2.26
N ASN A 172 -16.21 6.73 2.90
CA ASN A 172 -15.25 7.59 2.23
C ASN A 172 -14.36 6.79 1.26
N LEU A 173 -13.94 5.59 1.64
CA LEU A 173 -13.11 4.70 0.82
C LEU A 173 -13.89 4.06 -0.34
N LEU A 174 -15.20 4.26 -0.42
CA LEU A 174 -16.08 3.78 -1.47
C LEU A 174 -16.59 4.90 -2.40
N THR A 175 -16.18 6.14 -2.12
CA THR A 175 -16.65 7.33 -2.82
C THR A 175 -15.57 7.88 -3.74
N PRO A 176 -15.81 7.96 -5.06
CA PRO A 176 -14.84 8.54 -5.99
C PRO A 176 -14.72 10.06 -5.79
N ILE A 177 -13.53 10.63 -5.98
CA ILE A 177 -13.30 12.08 -5.88
C ILE A 177 -13.95 12.81 -7.08
N ASN A 178 -13.88 12.21 -8.27
CA ASN A 178 -14.56 12.69 -9.48
C ASN A 178 -14.80 11.53 -10.44
N THR A 179 -16.05 11.20 -10.74
CA THR A 179 -16.42 10.06 -11.59
C THR A 179 -15.77 10.07 -12.99
N PHE A 180 -15.41 11.24 -13.51
CA PHE A 180 -14.82 11.40 -14.85
C PHE A 180 -13.29 11.41 -14.87
N ASN A 181 -12.62 11.29 -13.72
CA ASN A 181 -11.16 11.45 -13.59
C ASN A 181 -10.63 12.81 -14.09
N LEU A 182 -11.46 13.87 -13.99
CA LEU A 182 -11.14 15.23 -14.41
C LEU A 182 -10.61 16.07 -13.25
#